data_AF-U2ZK02-F1
#
_entry.id   AF-U2ZK02-F1
#
_cell.length_a   1.000
_cell.length_b   1.000
_cell.length_c   1.000
_cell.angle_alpha   90.00
_cell.angle_beta   90.00
_cell.angle_gamma   90.00
#
_symmetry.space_group_name_H-M   'P 1'
#
loop_
_entity.id
_entity.type
_entity.pdbx_description
1 polymer ?
#
loop_
_entity_poly.entity_id
_entity_poly.type
_entity_poly.pdbx_seq_one_letter_code
_entity_poly.pdbx_strand_id
1 'polypeptide(L)'
;MNMLTFDKNEIQKQQKPFIAEAVFAVETISAHEQMEKQKKSKQLLDRLFPLEAGSHQDVTCYVIDYCHVMAYFKDGRHSGLKHPKQFVAYTGGKEEPKSILFRDGSGSHVEVMFGCHKGTGCVELIDIDDIQLETCTTLAQTCNETPLAAMRHWISLVKGDEKGKPHACSEDKEYTAKNGDDYHLDYCYHL
;
A
#
# COMPACT_ATOMS: atom_id res chain seq x y z
N MET A 1 15.88 48.53 -5.92
CA MET A 1 15.00 47.48 -6.48
C MET A 1 15.88 46.27 -6.76
N ASN A 2 15.85 45.23 -5.91
CA ASN A 2 16.44 43.94 -6.24
C ASN A 2 15.41 42.85 -5.94
N MET A 3 15.09 42.12 -6.99
CA MET A 3 14.03 41.14 -7.11
C MET A 3 14.56 39.80 -6.58
N LEU A 4 13.95 39.26 -5.53
CA LEU A 4 14.25 37.92 -5.03
C LEU A 4 13.66 36.91 -6.02
N THR A 5 14.51 36.34 -6.87
CA THR A 5 14.17 35.16 -7.68
C THR A 5 14.14 33.95 -6.76
N PHE A 6 12.94 33.52 -6.38
CA PHE A 6 12.74 32.24 -5.70
C PHE A 6 13.05 31.10 -6.65
N ASP A 7 14.12 30.36 -6.33
CA ASP A 7 14.54 29.14 -7.00
C ASP A 7 13.49 28.04 -6.74
N LYS A 8 12.76 27.66 -7.79
CA LYS A 8 11.65 26.67 -7.74
C LYS A 8 12.13 25.21 -7.69
N ASN A 9 13.43 24.95 -7.54
CA ASN A 9 14.01 23.64 -7.86
C ASN A 9 14.25 22.72 -6.66
N GLU A 10 13.98 23.14 -5.42
CA GLU A 10 14.29 22.32 -4.25
C GLU A 10 13.13 21.48 -3.68
N ILE A 11 11.88 21.73 -4.10
CA ILE A 11 10.71 21.00 -3.54
C ILE A 11 10.45 19.65 -4.24
N GLN A 12 11.09 19.35 -5.37
CA GLN A 12 10.71 18.18 -6.20
C GLN A 12 11.57 16.91 -6.05
N LYS A 13 12.60 16.87 -5.20
CA LYS A 13 13.64 15.84 -5.33
C LYS A 13 13.56 14.60 -4.42
N GLN A 14 12.65 14.53 -3.44
CA GLN A 14 12.61 13.38 -2.52
C GLN A 14 11.35 12.50 -2.58
N GLN A 15 10.26 12.96 -3.18
CA GLN A 15 8.98 12.24 -3.18
C GLN A 15 8.74 11.39 -4.45
N LYS A 16 9.64 11.47 -5.42
CA LYS A 16 9.44 10.96 -6.79
C LYS A 16 9.92 9.53 -7.14
N PRO A 17 10.74 8.78 -6.37
CA PRO A 17 11.15 7.44 -6.82
C PRO A 17 10.08 6.36 -6.57
N PHE A 18 9.42 6.36 -5.40
CA PHE A 18 8.52 5.27 -4.99
C PHE A 18 7.20 5.24 -5.77
N ILE A 19 6.52 6.39 -5.86
CA ILE A 19 5.25 6.50 -6.60
C ILE A 19 5.49 6.27 -8.10
N ALA A 20 6.59 6.78 -8.67
CA ALA A 20 6.90 6.57 -10.09
C ALA A 20 7.21 5.10 -10.40
N GLU A 21 7.93 4.40 -9.51
CA GLU A 21 8.21 2.97 -9.69
C GLU A 21 6.94 2.12 -9.57
N ALA A 22 6.07 2.42 -8.60
CA ALA A 22 4.78 1.75 -8.45
C ALA A 22 3.85 2.04 -9.63
N VAL A 23 3.73 3.30 -10.08
CA VAL A 23 2.88 3.70 -11.22
C VAL A 23 3.41 3.15 -12.54
N PHE A 24 4.73 3.15 -12.75
CA PHE A 24 5.33 2.54 -13.95
C PHE A 24 5.13 1.01 -13.97
N ALA A 25 5.22 0.35 -12.81
CA ALA A 25 4.86 -1.06 -12.70
C ALA A 25 3.37 -1.27 -13.05
N VAL A 26 2.48 -0.37 -12.65
CA VAL A 26 1.04 -0.40 -12.98
C VAL A 26 0.72 -0.22 -14.45
N GLU A 27 1.40 0.68 -15.17
CA GLU A 27 1.20 0.79 -16.63
C GLU A 27 1.51 -0.53 -17.36
N THR A 28 2.40 -1.36 -16.81
CA THR A 28 2.64 -2.70 -17.35
C THR A 28 1.59 -3.73 -16.94
N ILE A 29 0.75 -3.46 -15.93
CA ILE A 29 -0.27 -4.37 -15.38
C ILE A 29 -1.59 -4.32 -16.18
N SER A 30 -1.76 -3.39 -17.14
CA SER A 30 -2.91 -3.31 -18.09
C SER A 30 -3.10 -4.52 -19.02
N ALA A 31 -2.54 -5.69 -18.69
CA ALA A 31 -2.74 -6.93 -19.43
C ALA A 31 -4.17 -7.48 -19.25
N HIS A 32 -4.70 -8.04 -20.33
CA HIS A 32 -6.06 -8.61 -20.43
C HIS A 32 -6.24 -9.92 -19.63
N GLU A 33 -5.21 -10.40 -18.92
CA GLU A 33 -5.15 -11.72 -18.28
C GLU A 33 -4.93 -11.62 -16.77
N GLN A 34 -5.87 -12.16 -15.99
CA GLN A 34 -5.88 -12.11 -14.52
C GLN A 34 -4.62 -12.72 -13.87
N MET A 35 -4.04 -13.77 -14.47
CA MET A 35 -2.84 -14.44 -13.91
C MET A 35 -1.59 -13.56 -13.98
N GLU A 36 -1.37 -12.86 -15.10
CA GLU A 36 -0.24 -11.95 -15.24
C GLU A 36 -0.37 -10.74 -14.31
N LYS A 37 -1.60 -10.26 -14.11
CA LYS A 37 -1.92 -9.22 -13.13
C LYS A 37 -1.54 -9.63 -11.70
N GLN A 38 -1.91 -10.84 -11.29
CA GLN A 38 -1.55 -11.40 -9.99
C GLN A 38 -0.03 -11.50 -9.83
N LYS A 39 0.65 -12.08 -10.83
CA LYS A 39 2.10 -12.24 -10.81
C LYS A 39 2.83 -10.91 -10.65
N LYS A 40 2.45 -9.88 -11.41
CA LYS A 40 3.06 -8.55 -11.32
C LYS A 40 2.77 -7.86 -10.00
N SER A 41 1.56 -8.00 -9.48
CA SER A 41 1.19 -7.44 -8.16
C SER A 41 2.06 -8.05 -7.05
N LYS A 42 2.27 -9.37 -7.08
CA LYS A 42 3.16 -10.06 -6.13
C LYS A 42 4.63 -9.66 -6.31
N GLN A 43 5.09 -9.49 -7.55
CA GLN A 43 6.44 -8.97 -7.84
C GLN A 43 6.63 -7.53 -7.35
N LEU A 44 5.59 -6.69 -7.41
CA LEU A 44 5.63 -5.34 -6.84
C LEU A 44 5.82 -5.41 -5.32
N LEU A 45 5.08 -6.28 -4.63
CA LEU A 45 5.26 -6.50 -3.20
C LEU A 45 6.67 -6.99 -2.86
N ASP A 46 7.25 -7.90 -3.65
CA ASP A 46 8.64 -8.34 -3.46
C ASP A 46 9.65 -7.19 -3.56
N ARG A 47 9.36 -6.15 -4.35
CA ARG A 47 10.22 -4.97 -4.47
C ARG A 47 10.03 -3.99 -3.33
N LEU A 48 8.77 -3.69 -2.97
CA LEU A 48 8.44 -2.66 -1.98
C LEU A 48 8.58 -3.18 -0.53
N PHE A 49 8.13 -4.41 -0.30
CA PHE A 49 8.01 -5.03 1.03
C PHE A 49 8.61 -6.44 1.04
N PRO A 50 9.89 -6.62 0.68
CA PRO A 50 10.49 -7.94 0.52
C PRO A 50 10.35 -8.81 1.76
N LEU A 51 10.07 -10.11 1.56
CA LEU A 51 10.16 -11.12 2.59
C LEU A 51 11.62 -11.40 2.97
N GLU A 52 11.86 -11.83 4.20
CA GLU A 52 13.19 -12.26 4.66
C GLU A 52 13.68 -13.49 3.88
N ALA A 53 12.77 -14.43 3.62
CA ALA A 53 13.01 -15.61 2.80
C ALA A 53 11.79 -15.92 1.92
N GLY A 54 12.03 -16.26 0.65
CA GLY A 54 10.97 -16.58 -0.31
C GLY A 54 10.48 -15.35 -1.09
N SER A 55 9.33 -15.51 -1.75
CA SER A 55 8.68 -14.47 -2.57
C SER A 55 7.18 -14.44 -2.29
N HIS A 56 6.57 -13.27 -2.37
CA HIS A 56 5.11 -13.10 -2.28
C HIS A 56 4.33 -13.94 -3.31
N GLN A 57 5.00 -14.40 -4.38
CA GLN A 57 4.42 -15.29 -5.39
C GLN A 57 4.02 -16.67 -4.84
N ASP A 58 4.78 -17.21 -3.89
CA ASP A 58 4.58 -18.56 -3.34
C ASP A 58 3.77 -18.58 -2.03
N VAL A 59 3.26 -17.42 -1.61
CA VAL A 59 2.53 -17.28 -0.34
C VAL A 59 1.12 -17.83 -0.48
N THR A 60 0.72 -18.66 0.48
CA THR A 60 -0.62 -19.25 0.59
C THR A 60 -1.50 -18.45 1.53
N CYS A 61 -0.95 -17.93 2.63
CA CYS A 61 -1.66 -17.05 3.54
C CYS A 61 -0.72 -16.11 4.28
N TYR A 62 -1.28 -14.97 4.70
CA TYR A 62 -0.64 -14.06 5.66
C TYR A 62 -1.34 -14.20 7.00
N VAL A 63 -0.55 -14.23 8.06
CA VAL A 63 -1.04 -14.21 9.43
C VAL A 63 -0.31 -13.12 10.17
N ILE A 64 -1.01 -12.47 11.09
CA ILE A 64 -0.45 -11.44 11.95
C ILE A 64 -0.16 -12.09 13.29
N ASP A 65 1.11 -12.39 13.52
CA ASP A 65 1.58 -12.96 14.77
C ASP A 65 2.23 -11.88 15.63
N TYR A 66 1.71 -11.71 16.85
CA TYR A 66 2.00 -10.59 17.73
C TYR A 66 1.83 -9.22 17.04
N CYS A 67 2.92 -8.69 16.48
CA CYS A 67 2.99 -7.38 15.82
C CYS A 67 3.73 -7.47 14.47
N HIS A 68 3.81 -8.66 13.88
CA HIS A 68 4.53 -8.96 12.65
C HIS A 68 3.64 -9.66 11.64
N VAL A 69 3.88 -9.38 10.36
CA VAL A 69 3.26 -10.12 9.26
C VAL A 69 4.11 -11.35 8.97
N MET A 70 3.45 -12.51 9.02
CA MET A 70 4.02 -13.82 8.73
C MET A 70 3.41 -14.34 7.44
N ALA A 71 4.23 -14.52 6.42
CA ALA A 71 3.85 -15.14 5.16
C ALA A 71 4.10 -16.64 5.24
N TYR A 72 3.08 -17.45 4.98
CA TYR A 72 3.18 -18.90 4.92
C TYR A 72 3.26 -19.39 3.48
N PHE A 73 4.08 -20.42 3.26
CA PHE A 73 4.29 -21.02 1.94
C PHE A 73 3.67 -22.41 1.86
N LYS A 74 3.45 -22.89 0.64
CA LYS A 74 2.94 -24.25 0.36
C LYS A 74 3.76 -25.38 1.01
N ASP A 75 5.06 -25.16 1.24
CA ASP A 75 5.97 -26.14 1.84
C ASP A 75 5.84 -26.20 3.38
N GLY A 76 4.91 -25.44 3.99
CA GLY A 76 4.76 -25.30 5.44
C GLY A 76 5.80 -24.41 6.11
N ARG A 77 6.76 -23.87 5.33
CA ARG A 77 7.66 -22.82 5.79
C ARG A 77 6.90 -21.51 5.98
N HIS A 78 7.46 -20.63 6.82
CA HIS A 78 6.97 -19.27 6.99
C HIS A 78 8.14 -18.27 6.96
N SER A 79 7.86 -17.03 6.60
CA SER A 79 8.82 -15.93 6.62
C SER A 79 8.14 -14.65 7.09
N GLY A 80 8.88 -13.81 7.82
CA GLY A 80 8.51 -12.42 8.05
C GLY A 80 8.89 -11.51 6.88
N LEU A 81 8.56 -10.23 7.02
CA LEU A 81 9.12 -9.16 6.19
C LEU A 81 10.58 -8.93 6.54
N LYS A 82 11.40 -8.65 5.53
CA LYS A 82 12.80 -8.23 5.71
C LYS A 82 12.90 -6.95 6.55
N HIS A 83 11.93 -6.05 6.42
CA HIS A 83 11.84 -4.84 7.22
C HIS A 83 10.52 -4.83 8.02
N PRO A 84 10.47 -5.43 9.21
CA PRO A 84 9.23 -5.55 9.99
C PRO A 84 8.59 -4.21 10.38
N LYS A 85 9.38 -3.12 10.37
CA LYS A 85 8.90 -1.76 10.64
C LYS A 85 7.97 -1.21 9.56
N GLN A 86 7.98 -1.79 8.35
CA GLN A 86 7.10 -1.37 7.26
C GLN A 86 5.64 -1.76 7.55
N PHE A 87 5.39 -2.78 8.38
CA PHE A 87 4.02 -3.13 8.79
C PHE A 87 3.52 -2.19 9.89
N VAL A 88 2.32 -1.63 9.68
CA VAL A 88 1.73 -0.64 10.59
C VAL A 88 0.36 -1.10 11.11
N ALA A 89 -0.54 -1.52 10.22
CA ALA A 89 -1.91 -1.85 10.58
C ALA A 89 -2.50 -2.91 9.63
N TYR A 90 -3.69 -3.42 9.94
CA TYR A 90 -4.41 -4.42 9.16
C TYR A 90 -5.93 -4.29 9.34
N THR A 91 -6.71 -4.95 8.49
CA THR A 91 -8.16 -5.13 8.70
C THR A 91 -8.51 -6.62 8.73
N GLY A 92 -9.64 -6.96 9.36
CA GLY A 92 -10.10 -8.35 9.46
C GLY A 92 -9.50 -9.10 10.66
N GLY A 93 -9.36 -10.43 10.53
CA GLY A 93 -8.83 -11.28 11.59
C GLY A 93 -7.30 -11.34 11.57
N LYS A 94 -6.66 -11.67 12.69
CA LYS A 94 -5.21 -11.89 12.72
C LYS A 94 -4.79 -13.12 11.92
N GLU A 95 -5.62 -14.17 11.94
CA GLU A 95 -5.40 -15.42 11.21
C GLU A 95 -5.73 -15.31 9.72
N GLU A 96 -6.62 -14.38 9.36
CA GLU A 96 -7.02 -14.12 7.98
C GLU A 96 -7.27 -12.60 7.81
N PRO A 97 -6.19 -11.82 7.63
CA PRO A 97 -6.30 -10.40 7.42
C PRO A 97 -6.91 -10.14 6.05
N LYS A 98 -7.90 -9.24 5.99
CA LYS A 98 -8.55 -8.82 4.74
C LYS A 98 -7.69 -7.83 3.96
N SER A 99 -7.05 -6.91 4.68
CA SER A 99 -6.04 -6.03 4.13
C SER A 99 -4.90 -5.82 5.12
N ILE A 100 -3.71 -5.56 4.59
CA ILE A 100 -2.54 -5.18 5.38
C ILE A 100 -2.08 -3.80 4.91
N LEU A 101 -1.85 -2.92 5.88
CA LEU A 101 -1.33 -1.58 5.69
C LEU A 101 0.17 -1.54 5.97
N PHE A 102 0.92 -1.24 4.93
CA PHE A 102 2.34 -0.98 5.00
C PHE A 102 2.63 0.51 4.96
N ARG A 103 3.82 0.89 5.41
CA ARG A 103 4.37 2.23 5.32
C ARG A 103 5.78 2.16 4.76
N ASP A 104 6.00 2.89 3.68
CA ASP A 104 7.30 3.04 3.06
C ASP A 104 8.23 3.93 3.90
N GLY A 105 9.55 3.86 3.64
CA GLY A 105 10.55 4.70 4.31
C GLY A 105 10.33 6.20 4.11
N SER A 106 9.64 6.60 3.04
CA SER A 106 9.21 7.98 2.79
C SER A 106 8.02 8.44 3.64
N GLY A 107 7.35 7.50 4.33
CA GLY A 107 6.21 7.77 5.20
C GLY A 107 4.85 7.57 4.55
N SER A 108 4.77 7.30 3.25
CA SER A 108 3.54 6.98 2.52
C SER A 108 3.02 5.58 2.87
N HIS A 109 1.71 5.45 2.97
CA HIS A 109 1.02 4.19 3.23
C HIS A 109 0.72 3.44 1.93
N VAL A 110 0.80 2.11 1.99
CA VAL A 110 0.39 1.20 0.92
C VAL A 110 -0.53 0.16 1.54
N GLU A 111 -1.77 0.12 1.11
CA GLU A 111 -2.73 -0.90 1.49
C GLU A 111 -2.71 -2.04 0.47
N VAL A 112 -2.60 -3.27 0.96
CA VAL A 112 -2.71 -4.48 0.16
C VAL A 112 -3.97 -5.21 0.59
N MET A 113 -4.93 -5.33 -0.32
CA MET A 113 -6.19 -6.01 -0.09
C MET A 113 -6.11 -7.43 -0.68
N PHE A 114 -6.50 -8.42 0.11
CA PHE A 114 -6.48 -9.81 -0.31
C PHE A 114 -7.85 -10.26 -0.80
N GLY A 115 -7.84 -11.14 -1.80
CA GLY A 115 -9.04 -11.78 -2.33
C GLY A 115 -9.65 -12.73 -1.30
N CYS A 116 -10.98 -12.69 -1.19
CA CYS A 116 -11.71 -13.57 -0.29
C CYS A 116 -11.79 -14.99 -0.90
N HIS A 117 -10.97 -15.92 -0.39
CA HIS A 117 -11.07 -17.32 -0.82
C HIS A 117 -12.27 -17.99 -0.15
N LYS A 118 -13.29 -18.32 -0.96
CA LYS A 118 -14.44 -19.09 -0.48
C LYS A 118 -14.05 -20.56 -0.34
N GLY A 119 -13.40 -20.91 0.76
CA GLY A 119 -13.36 -22.24 1.38
C GLY A 119 -13.45 -23.45 0.44
N THR A 120 -12.66 -23.50 -0.64
CA THR A 120 -12.66 -24.60 -1.60
C THR A 120 -11.92 -25.84 -1.09
N GLY A 121 -11.34 -25.79 0.12
CA GLY A 121 -10.60 -26.91 0.74
C GLY A 121 -9.25 -27.20 0.09
N CYS A 122 -8.88 -26.47 -0.96
CA CYS A 122 -7.58 -26.54 -1.62
C CYS A 122 -6.64 -25.47 -1.06
N VAL A 123 -5.37 -25.83 -0.84
CA VAL A 123 -4.31 -24.87 -0.49
C VAL A 123 -3.93 -24.14 -1.78
N GLU A 124 -4.55 -22.98 -2.00
CA GLU A 124 -4.26 -22.11 -3.14
C GLU A 124 -3.36 -20.94 -2.71
N LEU A 125 -2.72 -20.31 -3.69
CA LEU A 125 -1.91 -19.11 -3.45
C LEU A 125 -2.83 -17.95 -3.12
N ILE A 126 -2.41 -17.07 -2.21
CA ILE A 126 -3.20 -15.90 -1.85
C ILE A 126 -3.34 -14.97 -3.06
N ASP A 127 -4.56 -14.61 -3.42
CA ASP A 127 -4.82 -13.63 -4.48
C ASP A 127 -4.81 -12.21 -3.91
N ILE A 128 -4.23 -11.28 -4.67
CA ILE A 128 -4.26 -9.86 -4.35
C ILE A 128 -5.47 -9.26 -5.06
N ASP A 129 -6.44 -8.78 -4.30
CA ASP A 129 -7.64 -8.14 -4.84
C ASP A 129 -7.32 -6.73 -5.34
N ASP A 130 -6.64 -5.93 -4.51
CA ASP A 130 -6.15 -4.61 -4.89
C ASP A 130 -4.89 -4.20 -4.13
N ILE A 131 -4.14 -3.26 -4.70
CA ILE A 131 -3.05 -2.56 -4.00
C ILE A 131 -3.34 -1.08 -4.12
N GLN A 132 -3.49 -0.39 -3.01
CA GLN A 132 -3.81 1.03 -2.98
C GLN A 132 -2.66 1.83 -2.39
N LEU A 133 -2.22 2.83 -3.15
CA LEU A 133 -1.13 3.72 -2.75
C LEU A 133 -1.69 5.02 -2.20
N GLU A 134 -1.23 5.41 -1.02
CA GLU A 134 -1.53 6.73 -0.45
C GLU A 134 -0.77 7.82 -1.22
N THR A 135 -1.49 8.86 -1.58
CA THR A 135 -0.94 10.15 -1.99
C THR A 135 -1.63 11.26 -1.21
N CYS A 136 -1.00 12.42 -1.11
CA CYS A 136 -1.59 13.57 -0.42
C CYS A 136 -1.44 14.86 -1.21
N THR A 137 -2.50 15.64 -1.24
CA THR A 137 -2.49 17.01 -1.77
C THR A 137 -2.41 17.97 -0.59
N THR A 138 -1.30 18.69 -0.47
CA THR A 138 -1.12 19.71 0.58
C THR A 138 -1.74 21.03 0.14
N LEU A 139 -2.67 21.56 0.94
CA LEU A 139 -3.24 22.89 0.77
C LEU A 139 -2.40 23.89 1.56
N ALA A 140 -1.48 24.56 0.87
CA ALA A 140 -0.77 25.70 1.44
C ALA A 140 -1.74 26.90 1.53
N GLN A 141 -2.42 27.08 2.66
CA GLN A 141 -3.21 28.28 2.90
C GLN A 141 -2.29 29.42 3.36
N THR A 142 -2.20 30.46 2.54
CA THR A 142 -1.47 31.70 2.86
C THR A 142 -2.38 32.64 3.66
N CYS A 143 -2.58 32.40 4.96
CA CYS A 143 -3.03 33.45 5.89
C CYS A 143 -2.91 32.99 7.37
N ASN A 144 -1.74 33.24 7.95
CA ASN A 144 -1.36 33.42 9.37
C ASN A 144 -2.00 32.67 10.56
N GLU A 145 -3.09 31.90 10.49
CA GLU A 145 -3.75 31.43 11.73
C GLU A 145 -4.30 29.99 11.66
N THR A 146 -4.21 29.27 10.53
CA THR A 146 -4.71 27.88 10.41
C THR A 146 -3.61 26.86 10.04
N PRO A 147 -3.57 25.68 10.70
CA PRO A 147 -2.57 24.66 10.42
C PRO A 147 -2.69 24.11 8.99
N LEU A 148 -1.55 23.84 8.36
CA LEU A 148 -1.43 23.22 7.03
C LEU A 148 -2.39 22.03 6.93
N ALA A 149 -3.33 22.07 5.99
CA ALA A 149 -4.28 20.99 5.74
C ALA A 149 -3.79 20.14 4.57
N ALA A 150 -3.87 18.82 4.71
CA ALA A 150 -3.57 17.86 3.67
C ALA A 150 -4.79 16.98 3.41
N MET A 151 -5.04 16.72 2.12
CA MET A 151 -6.10 15.81 1.66
C MET A 151 -5.44 14.50 1.21
N ARG A 152 -5.90 13.38 1.75
CA ARG A 152 -5.41 12.03 1.44
C ARG A 152 -6.22 11.44 0.28
N HIS A 153 -5.52 10.85 -0.67
CA HIS A 153 -6.13 10.11 -1.76
C HIS A 153 -5.49 8.72 -1.84
N TRP A 154 -6.28 7.74 -2.25
CA TRP A 154 -5.86 6.36 -2.44
C TRP A 154 -5.96 6.02 -3.91
N ILE A 155 -4.86 5.56 -4.51
CA ILE A 155 -4.81 5.18 -5.92
C ILE A 155 -4.75 3.66 -6.01
N SER A 156 -5.79 3.05 -6.57
CA SER A 156 -5.81 1.63 -6.90
C SER A 156 -4.86 1.34 -8.06
N LEU A 157 -3.94 0.41 -7.81
CA LEU A 157 -2.91 -0.03 -8.76
C LEU A 157 -3.34 -1.27 -9.54
N VAL A 158 -4.21 -2.10 -8.95
CA VAL A 158 -4.66 -3.36 -9.55
C VAL A 158 -6.07 -3.15 -10.11
N LYS A 159 -7.00 -2.56 -9.35
CA LYS A 159 -8.34 -2.24 -9.87
C LYS A 159 -8.33 -0.96 -10.69
N GLY A 160 -8.74 -1.08 -11.95
CA GLY A 160 -9.09 0.05 -12.80
C GLY A 160 -10.60 0.30 -12.79
N ASP A 161 -11.00 1.51 -13.11
CA ASP A 161 -12.39 1.88 -13.39
C ASP A 161 -12.94 1.09 -14.60
N GLU A 162 -14.26 1.09 -14.81
CA GLU A 162 -14.94 0.40 -15.93
C GLU A 162 -14.37 0.74 -17.32
N LYS A 163 -13.66 1.87 -17.43
CA LYS A 163 -12.99 2.35 -18.64
C LYS A 163 -11.48 2.05 -18.70
N GLY A 164 -10.95 1.22 -17.80
CA GLY A 164 -9.54 0.87 -17.70
C GLY A 164 -8.65 2.01 -17.19
N LYS A 165 -9.22 3.05 -16.57
CA LYS A 165 -8.48 4.16 -15.99
C LYS A 165 -8.06 3.84 -14.55
N PRO A 166 -6.94 4.40 -14.05
CA PRO A 166 -6.58 4.29 -12.65
C PRO A 166 -7.73 4.84 -11.78
N HIS A 167 -8.18 4.01 -10.85
CA HIS A 167 -9.25 4.37 -9.91
C HIS A 167 -8.60 5.06 -8.69
N ALA A 168 -9.14 6.22 -8.30
CA ALA A 168 -8.70 6.91 -7.10
C ALA A 168 -9.89 7.20 -6.19
N CYS A 169 -9.78 6.88 -4.92
CA CYS A 169 -10.78 7.19 -3.90
C CYS A 169 -10.22 8.12 -2.83
N SER A 170 -11.12 8.75 -2.10
CA SER A 170 -10.82 9.77 -1.09
C SER A 170 -11.83 9.59 0.03
N GLU A 171 -11.44 8.76 0.99
CA GLU A 171 -12.29 8.32 2.09
C GLU A 171 -11.44 8.15 3.34
N ASP A 172 -12.09 8.30 4.50
CA ASP A 172 -11.52 7.93 5.78
C ASP A 172 -11.38 6.41 5.82
N LYS A 173 -10.25 5.92 6.34
CA LYS A 173 -10.02 4.48 6.46
C LYS A 173 -9.66 4.10 7.88
N GLU A 174 -10.24 3.00 8.33
CA GLU A 174 -10.10 2.47 9.68
C GLU A 174 -9.39 1.11 9.63
N TYR A 175 -8.39 0.96 10.49
CA TYR A 175 -7.57 -0.23 10.60
C TYR A 175 -7.35 -0.58 12.07
N THR A 176 -6.90 -1.81 12.31
CA THR A 176 -6.33 -2.23 13.58
C THR A 176 -4.81 -2.12 13.48
N ALA A 177 -4.20 -1.27 14.30
CA ALA A 177 -2.75 -1.17 14.39
C ALA A 177 -2.14 -2.52 14.80
N LYS A 178 -0.85 -2.71 14.52
CA LYS A 178 -0.12 -3.92 14.91
C LYS A 178 -0.13 -4.24 16.42
N ASN A 179 -0.39 -3.24 17.27
CA ASN A 179 -0.52 -3.42 18.72
C ASN A 179 -1.96 -3.73 19.17
N GLY A 180 -2.93 -3.69 18.25
CA GLY A 180 -4.34 -3.91 18.52
C GLY A 180 -5.16 -2.63 18.76
N ASP A 181 -4.53 -1.46 18.80
CA ASP A 181 -5.23 -0.19 18.92
C ASP A 181 -5.91 0.20 17.59
N ASP A 182 -6.85 1.14 17.65
CA ASP A 182 -7.46 1.67 16.45
C ASP A 182 -6.50 2.60 15.68
N TYR A 183 -6.41 2.39 14.37
CA TYR A 183 -5.56 3.16 13.47
C TYR A 183 -6.42 3.80 12.38
N HIS A 184 -6.63 5.11 12.50
CA HIS A 184 -7.49 5.87 11.61
C HIS A 184 -6.66 6.73 10.67
N LEU A 185 -7.04 6.73 9.39
CA LEU A 185 -6.47 7.59 8.37
C LEU A 185 -7.56 8.48 7.81
N ASP A 186 -7.66 9.69 8.36
CA ASP A 186 -8.64 10.69 7.91
C ASP A 186 -8.33 11.15 6.48
N TYR A 187 -9.39 11.44 5.73
CA TYR A 187 -9.32 12.06 4.42
C TYR A 187 -8.69 13.45 4.49
N CYS A 188 -9.07 14.26 5.48
CA CYS A 188 -8.49 15.58 5.72
C CYS A 188 -7.77 15.58 7.06
N TYR A 189 -6.47 15.87 7.05
CA TYR A 189 -5.66 15.93 8.27
C TYR A 189 -4.77 17.17 8.28
N HIS A 190 -4.34 17.57 9.48
CA HIS A 190 -3.38 18.65 9.66
C HIS A 190 -1.96 18.08 9.76
N LEU A 191 -1.02 18.75 9.10
CA LEU A 191 0.42 18.41 9.09
C LEU A 191 1.14 18.86 10.37
#